data_AF-A0AAU3AJB3-F1
#
_entry.id   AF-A0AAU3AJB3-F1
#
_cell.length_a   1.000
_cell.length_b   1.000
_cell.length_c   1.000
_cell.angle_alpha   90.00
_cell.angle_beta   90.00
_cell.angle_gamma   90.00
#
_symmetry.space_group_name_H-M   'P 1'
#
loop_
_entity.id
_entity.type
_entity.pdbx_description
1 polymer ?
#
loop_
_entity_poly.entity_id
_entity_poly.type
_entity_poly.pdbx_seq_one_letter_code
_entity_poly.pdbx_strand_id
1 'polypeptide(L)'
;MSGRGELFLGDLVRAMAELKPADLATAAAMAALLGQGHRTPTALPQGRVVQAVGRGTGTGRARAVRLEEASGGPRRGTPASPPRVVTAERGPRTERPDPAEAEGEDTERGGGERAVLLADRPVDFSLTAIGGPPPQPAVTGGANGSAAGAGLPERGTAAAPLSHEPPWKGDWARGIMFAVVATPVQSREVDQRALLRGVAGRQALRAVPRRRRFSTRRGAQLLLDHGPGMAPFRDDGLWLRELVGSIAGRDRVEVLRFRGAPGRGVVRQDPLTIDPYRPPPPGTPVILFSDLGRMRPPFAGQGVAGPQEWRAFVHTVAHSGCRVICLTPYESADYPALLRKKVAFVPLDRRVSLRHAREATARVRGWLECP
;
A
#
# COMPACT_ATOMS: atom_id res chain seq x y z
N MET A 1 -10.27 35.57 -17.55
CA MET A 1 -11.70 35.19 -17.66
C MET A 1 -11.74 33.75 -18.16
N SER A 2 -12.22 32.82 -17.35
CA SER A 2 -12.27 31.38 -17.66
C SER A 2 -13.35 31.09 -18.70
N GLY A 3 -12.95 30.68 -19.90
CA GLY A 3 -13.85 30.29 -20.98
C GLY A 3 -14.18 28.79 -20.91
N ARG A 4 -15.45 28.50 -20.63
CA ARG A 4 -16.26 27.31 -20.98
C ARG A 4 -15.69 25.90 -20.68
N GLY A 5 -16.24 25.29 -19.62
CA GLY A 5 -17.27 24.26 -19.83
C GLY A 5 -16.89 22.78 -19.69
N GLU A 6 -15.73 22.43 -19.13
CA GLU A 6 -15.43 21.02 -18.81
C GLU A 6 -15.55 20.78 -17.30
N LEU A 7 -16.47 19.89 -16.92
CA LEU A 7 -16.62 19.40 -15.56
C LEU A 7 -15.75 18.15 -15.40
N PHE A 8 -14.59 18.30 -14.75
CA PHE A 8 -13.77 17.14 -14.39
C PHE A 8 -14.44 16.34 -13.28
N LEU A 9 -14.34 15.01 -13.34
CA LEU A 9 -14.87 14.13 -12.30
C LEU A 9 -14.31 14.49 -10.91
N GLY A 10 -13.07 14.99 -10.85
CA GLY A 10 -12.45 15.51 -9.62
C GLY A 10 -13.15 16.76 -9.06
N ASP A 11 -13.51 17.71 -9.91
CA ASP A 11 -14.24 18.93 -9.51
C ASP A 11 -15.68 18.59 -9.09
N LEU A 12 -16.28 17.60 -9.74
CA LEU A 12 -17.58 17.07 -9.34
C LEU A 12 -17.51 16.41 -7.95
N VAL A 13 -16.50 15.58 -7.69
CA VAL A 13 -16.29 14.95 -6.37
C VAL A 13 -16.01 16.00 -5.30
N ARG A 14 -15.26 17.06 -5.64
CA ARG A 14 -14.95 18.17 -4.74
C ARG A 14 -16.21 19.01 -4.42
N ALA A 15 -17.02 19.34 -5.43
CA ALA A 15 -18.30 20.03 -5.26
C ALA A 15 -19.30 19.18 -4.44
N MET A 16 -19.36 17.87 -4.67
CA MET A 16 -20.19 16.94 -3.89
C MET A 16 -19.76 16.85 -2.41
N ALA A 17 -18.44 16.84 -2.16
CA ALA A 17 -17.91 16.83 -0.79
C ALA A 17 -18.22 18.13 -0.03
N GLU A 18 -18.29 19.25 -0.75
CA GLU A 18 -18.61 20.57 -0.20
C GLU A 18 -20.11 20.76 0.03
N LEU A 19 -20.96 20.31 -0.91
CA LEU A 19 -22.42 20.43 -0.83
C LEU A 19 -23.06 19.50 0.21
N LYS A 20 -22.40 18.39 0.59
CA LYS A 20 -22.86 17.43 1.61
C LYS A 20 -24.38 17.12 1.51
N PRO A 21 -24.88 16.63 0.37
CA PRO A 21 -26.31 16.37 0.22
C PRO A 21 -26.76 15.39 1.31
N ALA A 22 -27.65 15.87 2.19
CA ALA A 22 -28.05 15.15 3.39
C ALA A 22 -29.10 14.06 3.10
N ASP A 23 -29.76 14.13 1.94
CA ASP A 23 -30.83 13.24 1.55
C ASP A 23 -30.63 12.63 0.14
N LEU A 24 -31.22 11.46 -0.05
CA LEU A 24 -31.11 10.67 -1.28
C LEU A 24 -31.80 11.33 -2.48
N ALA A 25 -32.81 12.19 -2.25
CA ALA A 25 -33.53 12.85 -3.34
C ALA A 25 -32.66 13.95 -3.97
N THR A 26 -31.94 14.72 -3.15
CA THR A 26 -30.97 15.72 -3.62
C THR A 26 -29.84 15.04 -4.41
N ALA A 27 -29.29 13.93 -3.91
CA ALA A 27 -28.25 13.19 -4.63
C ALA A 27 -28.75 12.61 -5.98
N ALA A 28 -30.00 12.15 -6.04
CA ALA A 28 -30.62 11.65 -7.27
C ALA A 28 -30.87 12.76 -8.29
N ALA A 29 -31.35 13.93 -7.86
CA ALA A 29 -31.53 15.10 -8.72
C ALA A 29 -30.20 15.60 -9.30
N MET A 30 -29.13 15.60 -8.50
CA MET A 30 -27.78 15.93 -8.98
C MET A 30 -27.29 14.90 -10.00
N ALA A 31 -27.52 13.60 -9.80
CA ALA A 31 -27.17 12.57 -10.77
C ALA A 31 -27.94 12.72 -12.10
N ALA A 32 -29.22 13.08 -12.04
CA ALA A 32 -30.04 13.35 -13.23
C ALA A 32 -29.53 14.57 -14.02
N LEU A 33 -29.14 15.65 -13.34
CA LEU A 33 -28.54 16.84 -13.97
C LEU A 33 -27.20 16.53 -14.66
N LEU A 34 -26.48 15.51 -14.19
CA LEU A 34 -25.22 15.04 -14.78
C LEU A 34 -25.40 14.05 -15.93
N GLY A 35 -26.63 13.90 -16.44
CA GLY A 35 -26.94 13.01 -17.56
C GLY A 35 -26.96 11.53 -17.21
N GLN A 36 -26.95 11.16 -15.92
CA GLN A 36 -27.01 9.76 -15.46
C GLN A 36 -28.45 9.25 -15.31
N GLY A 37 -29.36 9.70 -16.17
CA GLY A 37 -30.79 9.37 -16.14
C GLY A 37 -31.06 7.87 -16.17
N HIS A 38 -31.47 7.35 -15.02
CA HIS A 38 -32.06 6.06 -14.67
C HIS A 38 -32.20 4.98 -15.76
N ARG A 39 -31.44 3.87 -15.60
CA ARG A 39 -32.05 2.54 -15.72
C ARG A 39 -32.85 2.30 -14.45
N THR A 40 -34.17 2.30 -14.56
CA THR A 40 -35.09 1.93 -13.49
C THR A 40 -34.70 0.53 -12.97
N PRO A 41 -34.47 0.33 -11.66
CA PRO A 41 -34.32 -1.01 -11.13
C PRO A 41 -35.67 -1.72 -11.28
N THR A 42 -35.73 -2.75 -12.13
CA THR A 42 -36.84 -3.69 -12.17
C THR A 42 -37.04 -4.25 -10.76
N ALA A 43 -38.24 -4.06 -10.21
CA ALA A 43 -38.62 -4.57 -8.90
C ALA A 43 -38.43 -6.10 -8.85
N LEU A 44 -37.65 -6.57 -7.89
CA LEU A 44 -37.59 -7.99 -7.54
C LEU A 44 -38.92 -8.39 -6.88
N PRO A 45 -39.44 -9.60 -7.15
CA PRO A 45 -40.68 -10.05 -6.55
C PRO A 45 -40.50 -10.27 -5.05
N GLN A 46 -41.36 -9.64 -4.26
CA GLN A 46 -41.58 -10.00 -2.87
C GLN A 46 -42.30 -11.35 -2.82
N GLY A 47 -41.75 -12.32 -2.07
CA GLY A 47 -42.53 -13.49 -1.68
C GLY A 47 -41.71 -14.71 -1.28
N ARG A 48 -41.31 -14.80 0.00
CA ARG A 48 -41.73 -15.93 0.86
C ARG A 48 -41.38 -15.68 2.32
N VAL A 49 -42.42 -15.47 3.11
CA VAL A 49 -42.49 -15.74 4.56
C VAL A 49 -42.66 -17.25 4.76
N VAL A 50 -42.40 -17.74 5.99
CA VAL A 50 -42.59 -19.11 6.57
C VAL A 50 -41.24 -19.85 6.71
N GLN A 51 -40.75 -20.30 7.87
CA GLN A 51 -41.34 -20.53 9.20
C GLN A 51 -40.22 -20.62 10.26
N ALA A 52 -40.53 -20.21 11.48
CA ALA A 52 -39.73 -20.49 12.68
C ALA A 52 -40.19 -21.82 13.33
N VAL A 53 -39.25 -22.76 13.50
CA VAL A 53 -39.32 -23.95 14.37
C VAL A 53 -37.85 -24.30 14.66
N GLY A 54 -37.35 -24.61 15.86
CA GLY A 54 -37.93 -24.78 17.18
C GLY A 54 -36.81 -24.85 18.21
N ARG A 55 -37.19 -24.72 19.48
CA ARG A 55 -36.36 -24.87 20.68
C ARG A 55 -35.60 -26.21 20.69
N GLY A 56 -34.35 -26.15 21.15
CA GLY A 56 -33.57 -27.32 21.55
C GLY A 56 -32.63 -26.97 22.70
N THR A 57 -33.15 -27.04 23.93
CA THR A 57 -32.38 -27.04 25.17
C THR A 57 -31.61 -28.36 25.28
N GLY A 58 -30.28 -28.30 25.28
CA GLY A 58 -29.40 -29.44 25.43
C GLY A 58 -28.28 -29.17 26.43
N THR A 59 -28.58 -29.40 27.71
CA THR A 59 -27.61 -29.59 28.79
C THR A 59 -26.75 -30.83 28.51
N GLY A 60 -25.42 -30.73 28.59
CA GLY A 60 -24.59 -31.91 28.32
C GLY A 60 -23.09 -31.77 28.52
N ARG A 61 -22.68 -31.84 29.79
CA ARG A 61 -21.53 -32.62 30.29
C ARG A 61 -20.09 -32.15 29.99
N ALA A 62 -19.40 -31.83 31.08
CA ALA A 62 -17.96 -31.72 31.22
C ALA A 62 -17.22 -33.00 30.79
N ARG A 63 -16.08 -32.83 30.11
CA ARG A 63 -15.08 -33.88 29.95
C ARG A 63 -13.70 -33.32 30.26
N ALA A 64 -13.16 -33.73 31.40
CA ALA A 64 -11.76 -33.58 31.76
C ALA A 64 -10.89 -34.50 30.87
N VAL A 65 -9.80 -33.96 30.35
CA VAL A 65 -8.66 -34.70 29.79
C VAL A 65 -7.43 -33.95 30.30
N ARG A 66 -6.88 -34.37 31.45
CA ARG A 66 -5.67 -35.19 31.60
C ARG A 66 -4.41 -34.47 31.12
N LEU A 67 -3.72 -33.85 32.09
CA LEU A 67 -2.29 -33.55 32.03
C LEU A 67 -1.54 -34.87 31.84
N GLU A 68 -0.67 -34.95 30.84
CA GLU A 68 0.50 -35.82 30.88
C GLU A 68 1.75 -34.96 30.98
N GLU A 69 2.41 -35.13 32.12
CA GLU A 69 3.78 -34.74 32.39
C GLU A 69 4.70 -35.73 31.69
N ALA A 70 5.49 -35.26 30.71
CA ALA A 70 6.62 -36.01 30.18
C ALA A 70 7.91 -35.32 30.63
N SER A 71 8.42 -35.84 31.74
CA SER A 71 9.78 -35.69 32.23
C SER A 71 10.80 -36.16 31.19
N GLY A 72 11.78 -35.31 30.85
CA GLY A 72 12.88 -35.64 29.93
C GLY A 72 14.11 -34.81 30.26
N GLY A 73 15.05 -35.42 30.99
CA GLY A 73 16.21 -34.79 31.61
C GLY A 73 17.28 -34.19 30.68
N PRO A 74 18.29 -33.51 31.28
CA PRO A 74 19.27 -32.71 30.57
C PRO A 74 20.45 -33.55 30.04
N ARG A 75 20.73 -33.45 28.74
CA ARG A 75 21.98 -33.94 28.16
C ARG A 75 23.11 -32.93 28.40
N ARG A 76 24.05 -33.29 29.27
CA ARG A 76 25.40 -32.72 29.34
C ARG A 76 26.14 -32.98 28.02
N GLY A 77 26.71 -31.93 27.44
CA GLY A 77 27.62 -32.00 26.29
C GLY A 77 28.66 -30.88 26.37
N THR A 78 29.83 -31.27 26.84
CA THR A 78 31.22 -30.81 26.61
C THR A 78 31.48 -29.37 26.11
N PRO A 79 32.37 -28.60 26.78
CA PRO A 79 32.81 -27.29 26.29
C PRO A 79 33.83 -27.40 25.15
N ALA A 80 33.56 -26.71 24.05
CA ALA A 80 34.50 -26.52 22.94
C ALA A 80 35.47 -25.36 23.23
N SER A 81 36.75 -25.59 22.92
CA SER A 81 37.89 -24.70 23.07
C SER A 81 37.71 -23.31 22.45
N PRO A 82 38.33 -22.25 23.02
CA PRO A 82 38.30 -20.91 22.45
C PRO A 82 39.16 -20.81 21.17
N PRO A 83 38.75 -19.99 20.18
CA PRO A 83 39.55 -19.74 18.99
C PRO A 83 40.78 -18.86 19.29
N ARG A 84 41.91 -19.26 18.70
CA ARG A 84 43.17 -18.51 18.65
C ARG A 84 42.97 -17.10 18.09
N VAL A 85 43.56 -16.13 18.77
CA VAL A 85 43.75 -14.76 18.30
C VAL A 85 44.76 -14.76 17.16
N VAL A 86 44.30 -14.46 15.94
CA VAL A 86 45.16 -14.12 14.81
C VAL A 86 45.33 -12.60 14.82
N THR A 87 46.48 -12.15 15.29
CA THR A 87 47.00 -10.79 15.06
C THR A 87 47.31 -10.66 13.57
N ALA A 88 46.46 -9.93 12.83
CA ALA A 88 46.77 -9.51 11.47
C ALA A 88 47.69 -8.28 11.54
N GLU A 89 48.94 -8.50 11.14
CA GLU A 89 49.91 -7.46 10.89
C GLU A 89 49.41 -6.50 9.81
N ARG A 90 49.73 -5.23 10.03
CA ARG A 90 49.34 -4.07 9.23
C ARG A 90 50.33 -3.94 8.08
N GLY A 91 49.98 -4.49 6.92
CA GLY A 91 50.72 -4.28 5.66
C GLY A 91 50.57 -2.85 5.11
N PRO A 92 51.59 -2.32 4.41
CA PRO A 92 51.66 -0.92 4.00
C PRO A 92 50.72 -0.56 2.84
N ARG A 93 50.28 0.70 2.84
CA ARG A 93 49.49 1.36 1.80
C ARG A 93 50.22 1.28 0.46
N THR A 94 49.56 0.69 -0.54
CA THR A 94 49.97 0.81 -1.95
C THR A 94 49.41 2.11 -2.52
N GLU A 95 50.30 2.91 -3.11
CA GLU A 95 50.00 4.14 -3.82
C GLU A 95 49.12 3.90 -5.04
N ARG A 96 48.33 4.93 -5.35
CA ARG A 96 47.38 5.01 -6.45
C ARG A 96 48.10 5.65 -7.64
N PRO A 97 48.20 5.02 -8.82
CA PRO A 97 48.53 5.74 -10.04
C PRO A 97 47.26 6.28 -10.70
N ASP A 98 47.35 7.53 -11.13
CA ASP A 98 46.38 8.22 -12.00
C ASP A 98 46.43 7.67 -13.45
N PRO A 99 45.36 7.90 -14.24
CA PRO A 99 45.06 7.11 -15.42
C PRO A 99 45.80 7.61 -16.66
N ALA A 100 46.38 6.68 -17.42
CA ALA A 100 46.88 6.92 -18.77
C ALA A 100 45.99 6.21 -19.78
N GLU A 101 45.72 6.96 -20.84
CA GLU A 101 44.98 6.64 -22.06
C GLU A 101 45.49 5.37 -22.75
N ALA A 102 44.57 4.57 -23.29
CA ALA A 102 44.83 3.72 -24.44
C ALA A 102 43.50 3.38 -25.14
N GLU A 103 43.37 3.95 -26.33
CA GLU A 103 42.45 3.53 -27.39
C GLU A 103 42.85 2.14 -27.91
N GLY A 104 41.89 1.41 -28.52
CA GLY A 104 42.23 0.35 -29.47
C GLY A 104 41.41 -0.95 -29.39
N GLU A 105 40.46 -1.06 -30.31
CA GLU A 105 40.12 -2.25 -31.14
C GLU A 105 39.37 -3.46 -30.55
N ASP A 106 38.14 -3.58 -31.04
CA ASP A 106 37.58 -4.71 -31.80
C ASP A 106 37.83 -6.14 -31.31
N THR A 107 36.73 -6.76 -30.83
CA THR A 107 36.44 -8.14 -31.19
C THR A 107 34.93 -8.38 -31.26
N GLU A 108 34.43 -8.54 -32.48
CA GLU A 108 33.14 -9.15 -32.75
C GLU A 108 33.14 -10.66 -32.39
N ARG A 109 32.04 -11.11 -31.77
CA ARG A 109 31.25 -12.33 -32.08
C ARG A 109 30.83 -13.10 -30.83
N GLY A 110 29.52 -13.33 -30.74
CA GLY A 110 28.96 -14.40 -29.90
C GLY A 110 27.50 -14.14 -29.54
N GLY A 111 26.57 -14.60 -30.40
CA GLY A 111 25.13 -14.47 -30.19
C GLY A 111 24.61 -15.12 -28.91
N GLY A 112 23.59 -14.49 -28.33
CA GLY A 112 22.79 -15.00 -27.24
C GLY A 112 21.40 -14.36 -27.27
N GLU A 113 20.41 -15.20 -27.52
CA GLU A 113 18.95 -15.04 -27.48
C GLU A 113 18.33 -13.70 -26.99
N ARG A 114 17.44 -13.19 -27.84
CA ARG A 114 16.46 -12.13 -27.61
C ARG A 114 15.66 -12.33 -26.31
N ALA A 115 15.96 -11.54 -25.30
CA ALA A 115 15.01 -11.20 -24.25
C ALA A 115 14.09 -10.07 -24.76
N VAL A 116 12.81 -10.40 -24.97
CA VAL A 116 11.76 -9.41 -25.26
C VAL A 116 11.59 -8.52 -24.03
N LEU A 117 12.04 -7.26 -24.14
CA LEU A 117 11.80 -6.20 -23.17
C LEU A 117 10.29 -5.89 -23.11
N LEU A 118 9.62 -6.42 -22.09
CA LEU A 118 8.21 -6.17 -21.79
C LEU A 118 8.01 -4.86 -20.99
N ALA A 119 8.80 -3.82 -21.29
CA ALA A 119 8.81 -2.55 -20.57
C ALA A 119 8.03 -1.41 -21.27
N ASP A 120 7.65 -1.58 -22.54
CA ASP A 120 7.04 -0.50 -23.36
C ASP A 120 5.59 -0.78 -23.79
N ARG A 121 4.81 -1.52 -23.00
CA ARG A 121 3.35 -1.59 -23.22
C ARG A 121 2.59 -0.63 -22.29
N PRO A 122 2.05 0.49 -22.82
CA PRO A 122 1.00 1.22 -22.11
C PRO A 122 -0.22 0.31 -22.05
N VAL A 123 -0.48 -0.27 -20.88
CA VAL A 123 -1.73 -1.00 -20.65
C VAL A 123 -2.80 0.05 -20.36
N ASP A 124 -3.46 0.43 -21.44
CA ASP A 124 -4.58 1.36 -21.45
C ASP A 124 -5.81 0.61 -20.91
N PHE A 125 -6.10 0.74 -19.62
CA PHE A 125 -7.39 0.33 -19.06
C PHE A 125 -8.39 1.47 -19.22
N SER A 126 -8.70 1.80 -20.48
CA SER A 126 -9.83 2.66 -20.81
C SER A 126 -11.12 1.85 -20.71
N LEU A 127 -12.06 2.33 -19.91
CA LEU A 127 -13.39 1.75 -19.66
C LEU A 127 -14.35 1.97 -20.86
N THR A 128 -13.96 1.58 -22.07
CA THR A 128 -14.82 1.66 -23.27
C THR A 128 -14.77 0.39 -24.13
N ALA A 129 -14.76 -0.79 -23.51
CA ALA A 129 -15.01 -2.05 -24.21
C ALA A 129 -16.15 -2.83 -23.54
N ILE A 130 -17.30 -2.17 -23.36
CA ILE A 130 -18.58 -2.90 -23.35
C ILE A 130 -18.97 -3.00 -24.81
N GLY A 131 -18.92 -4.22 -25.36
CA GLY A 131 -19.30 -4.51 -26.73
C GLY A 131 -20.70 -3.99 -27.02
N GLY A 132 -20.80 -3.06 -27.97
CA GLY A 132 -22.06 -2.71 -28.58
C GLY A 132 -22.63 -3.90 -29.37
N PRO A 133 -23.97 -4.00 -29.49
CA PRO A 133 -24.61 -5.05 -30.28
C PRO A 133 -24.20 -4.95 -31.77
N PRO A 134 -24.24 -6.07 -32.51
CA PRO A 134 -23.83 -6.10 -33.91
C PRO A 134 -24.70 -5.18 -34.79
N PRO A 135 -24.14 -4.63 -35.88
CA PRO A 135 -24.86 -3.73 -36.77
C PRO A 135 -25.99 -4.47 -37.50
N GLN A 136 -27.19 -3.92 -37.44
CA GLN A 136 -28.31 -4.35 -38.28
C GLN A 136 -28.12 -3.84 -39.72
N PRO A 137 -28.49 -4.62 -40.74
CA PRO A 137 -28.37 -4.21 -42.13
C PRO A 137 -29.33 -3.07 -42.49
N ALA A 138 -28.83 -2.19 -43.34
CA ALA A 138 -29.45 -0.95 -43.79
C ALA A 138 -30.82 -1.14 -44.46
N VAL A 139 -31.79 -0.34 -44.02
CA VAL A 139 -33.02 -0.05 -44.78
C VAL A 139 -32.78 1.24 -45.52
N THR A 140 -32.68 1.14 -46.84
CA THR A 140 -32.65 2.27 -47.79
C THR A 140 -34.05 2.83 -47.96
N GLY A 141 -34.23 4.14 -47.78
CA GLY A 141 -35.41 4.84 -48.25
C GLY A 141 -35.64 6.21 -47.62
N GLY A 142 -35.61 7.25 -48.46
CA GLY A 142 -36.40 8.47 -48.21
C GLY A 142 -35.60 9.74 -48.00
N ALA A 143 -35.42 10.49 -49.09
CA ALA A 143 -34.95 11.86 -49.12
C ALA A 143 -35.93 12.83 -48.41
N ASN A 144 -35.40 13.78 -47.63
CA ASN A 144 -35.68 15.22 -47.69
C ASN A 144 -35.25 15.94 -46.40
N GLY A 145 -34.63 17.12 -46.54
CA GLY A 145 -34.50 18.10 -45.47
C GLY A 145 -33.06 18.41 -45.04
N SER A 146 -32.32 19.10 -45.90
CA SER A 146 -31.07 19.77 -45.55
C SER A 146 -31.34 20.92 -44.57
N ALA A 147 -30.92 20.77 -43.32
CA ALA A 147 -30.76 21.86 -42.37
C ALA A 147 -29.43 21.69 -41.62
N ALA A 148 -28.47 22.54 -41.99
CA ALA A 148 -27.27 22.97 -41.28
C ALA A 148 -26.80 22.07 -40.12
N GLY A 149 -25.84 21.20 -40.44
CA GLY A 149 -25.11 20.40 -39.46
C GLY A 149 -24.39 21.29 -38.45
N ALA A 150 -24.91 21.31 -37.22
CA ALA A 150 -24.16 21.73 -36.05
C ALA A 150 -23.01 20.72 -35.88
N GLY A 151 -21.83 21.07 -36.41
CA GLY A 151 -20.63 20.27 -36.28
C GLY A 151 -20.39 19.93 -34.81
N LEU A 152 -20.35 18.63 -34.51
CA LEU A 152 -19.84 18.15 -33.23
C LEU A 152 -18.46 18.81 -33.04
N PRO A 153 -18.19 19.46 -31.90
CA PRO A 153 -16.92 20.12 -31.69
C PRO A 153 -15.81 19.10 -31.91
N GLU A 154 -14.93 19.39 -32.86
CA GLU A 154 -13.76 18.57 -33.11
C GLU A 154 -13.04 18.38 -31.78
N ARG A 155 -12.82 17.11 -31.44
CA ARG A 155 -12.19 16.68 -30.20
C ARG A 155 -10.77 17.22 -30.21
N GLY A 156 -10.58 18.39 -29.61
CA GLY A 156 -9.31 19.10 -29.57
C GLY A 156 -8.19 18.14 -29.17
N THR A 157 -7.15 18.11 -29.99
CA THR A 157 -5.95 17.30 -29.81
C THR A 157 -5.42 17.48 -28.38
N ALA A 158 -5.21 16.35 -27.72
CA ALA A 158 -4.95 16.24 -26.28
C ALA A 158 -3.92 17.26 -25.79
N ALA A 159 -4.30 18.03 -24.76
CA ALA A 159 -3.38 18.87 -24.00
C ALA A 159 -2.19 18.03 -23.52
N ALA A 160 -0.97 18.59 -23.63
CA ALA A 160 0.24 17.92 -23.19
C ALA A 160 0.09 17.44 -21.73
N PRO A 161 0.57 16.22 -21.39
CA PRO A 161 0.44 15.68 -20.05
C PRO A 161 1.13 16.61 -19.05
N LEU A 162 0.39 17.05 -18.02
CA LEU A 162 0.95 17.84 -16.94
C LEU A 162 2.02 17.02 -16.21
N SER A 163 3.17 17.62 -15.94
CA SER A 163 4.22 16.98 -15.14
C SER A 163 3.69 16.65 -13.75
N HIS A 164 3.80 15.38 -13.35
CA HIS A 164 3.46 14.93 -12.00
C HIS A 164 4.31 15.67 -10.97
N GLU A 165 3.65 16.30 -10.00
CA GLU A 165 4.32 17.00 -8.91
C GLU A 165 4.32 16.13 -7.64
N PRO A 166 5.49 15.75 -7.09
CA PRO A 166 5.54 14.88 -5.93
C PRO A 166 4.83 15.46 -4.69
N PRO A 167 4.17 14.60 -3.89
CA PRO A 167 3.35 15.04 -2.76
C PRO A 167 4.19 15.51 -1.57
N TRP A 168 5.44 15.04 -1.45
CA TRP A 168 6.39 15.53 -0.46
C TRP A 168 7.43 16.43 -1.12
N LYS A 169 7.94 17.40 -0.36
CA LYS A 169 9.09 18.21 -0.77
C LYS A 169 10.30 17.30 -1.03
N GLY A 170 11.02 17.53 -2.13
CA GLY A 170 12.15 16.69 -2.57
C GLY A 170 13.19 16.44 -1.48
N ASP A 171 13.60 17.48 -0.75
CA ASP A 171 14.60 17.41 0.32
C ASP A 171 14.19 16.49 1.48
N TRP A 172 12.87 16.33 1.69
CA TRP A 172 12.32 15.59 2.81
C TRP A 172 11.86 14.19 2.43
N ALA A 173 11.50 13.97 1.17
CA ALA A 173 10.89 12.72 0.71
C ALA A 173 11.72 11.48 1.06
N ARG A 174 13.04 11.52 0.79
CA ARG A 174 13.96 10.41 1.13
C ARG A 174 14.06 10.18 2.63
N GLY A 175 14.12 11.24 3.43
CA GLY A 175 14.17 11.15 4.89
C GLY A 175 12.88 10.57 5.48
N ILE A 176 11.73 11.06 5.02
CA ILE A 176 10.41 10.58 5.41
C ILE A 176 10.29 9.09 5.07
N MET A 177 10.61 8.70 3.83
CA MET A 177 10.57 7.30 3.42
C MET A 177 11.54 6.43 4.22
N PHE A 178 12.74 6.93 4.52
CA PHE A 178 13.66 6.22 5.41
C PHE A 178 13.05 5.98 6.80
N ALA A 179 12.36 6.95 7.40
CA ALA A 179 11.68 6.75 8.68
C ALA A 179 10.56 5.69 8.60
N VAL A 180 9.82 5.67 7.48
CA VAL A 180 8.77 4.68 7.19
C VAL A 180 9.34 3.27 7.06
N VAL A 181 10.39 3.08 6.25
CA VAL A 181 10.98 1.78 5.94
C VAL A 181 11.91 1.28 7.05
N ALA A 182 12.64 2.16 7.73
CA ALA A 182 13.71 1.74 8.62
C ALA A 182 13.20 1.08 9.90
N THR A 183 13.74 -0.09 10.20
CA THR A 183 13.41 -0.90 11.37
C THR A 183 14.53 -0.80 12.40
N PRO A 184 14.23 -0.85 13.71
CA PRO A 184 15.27 -0.92 14.72
C PRO A 184 15.94 -2.28 14.67
N VAL A 185 17.26 -2.28 14.65
CA VAL A 185 18.09 -3.48 14.76
C VAL A 185 19.07 -3.26 15.92
N GLN A 186 19.31 -4.30 16.71
CA GLN A 186 20.35 -4.26 17.73
C GLN A 186 21.71 -4.09 17.04
N SER A 187 22.44 -3.05 17.44
CA SER A 187 23.82 -2.84 17.02
C SER A 187 24.75 -3.81 17.75
N ARG A 188 25.97 -3.96 17.23
CA ARG A 188 27.08 -4.60 17.95
C ARG A 188 27.62 -3.67 19.04
N GLU A 189 27.36 -2.37 18.97
CA GLU A 189 27.77 -1.40 19.99
C GLU A 189 26.96 -1.56 21.28
N VAL A 190 27.66 -1.54 22.41
CA VAL A 190 27.04 -1.50 23.74
C VAL A 190 26.45 -0.10 23.98
N ASP A 191 25.24 -0.05 24.49
CA ASP A 191 24.65 1.18 25.00
C ASP A 191 25.26 1.50 26.36
N GLN A 192 26.40 2.18 26.33
CA GLN A 192 27.14 2.59 27.52
C GLN A 192 26.26 3.36 28.51
N ARG A 193 25.32 4.20 28.03
CA ARG A 193 24.45 4.99 28.91
C ARG A 193 23.41 4.11 29.61
N ALA A 194 22.81 3.18 28.89
CA ALA A 194 21.89 2.22 29.50
C ALA A 194 22.62 1.28 30.48
N LEU A 195 23.83 0.84 30.12
CA LEU A 195 24.67 0.00 30.97
C LEU A 195 25.03 0.72 32.28
N LEU A 196 25.57 1.93 32.18
CA LEU A 196 25.95 2.74 33.34
C LEU A 196 24.76 3.03 34.25
N ARG A 197 23.58 3.33 33.69
CA ARG A 197 22.35 3.50 34.49
C ARG A 197 21.96 2.23 35.25
N GLY A 198 22.03 1.07 34.60
CA GLY A 198 21.73 -0.21 35.25
C GLY A 198 22.71 -0.53 36.38
N VAL A 199 24.01 -0.33 36.14
CA VAL A 199 25.07 -0.56 37.13
C VAL A 199 24.96 0.42 38.30
N ALA A 200 24.79 1.72 38.04
CA ALA A 200 24.61 2.73 39.07
C ALA A 200 23.35 2.47 39.92
N GLY A 201 22.29 1.96 39.29
CA GLY A 201 21.06 1.55 39.97
C GLY A 201 21.12 0.18 40.65
N ARG A 202 22.29 -0.50 40.67
CA ARG A 202 22.48 -1.87 41.20
C ARG A 202 21.47 -2.89 40.64
N GLN A 203 21.02 -2.69 39.41
CA GLN A 203 20.08 -3.60 38.75
C GLN A 203 20.85 -4.78 38.15
N ALA A 204 20.40 -6.00 38.44
CA ALA A 204 20.95 -7.20 37.82
C ALA A 204 20.69 -7.19 36.31
N LEU A 205 21.74 -6.95 35.52
CA LEU A 205 21.66 -6.91 34.07
C LEU A 205 21.57 -8.33 33.50
N ARG A 206 20.36 -8.76 33.11
CA ARG A 206 20.14 -10.07 32.47
C ARG A 206 20.73 -10.16 31.06
N ALA A 207 20.98 -9.02 30.41
CA ALA A 207 21.60 -8.92 29.10
C ALA A 207 22.36 -7.60 28.96
N VAL A 208 23.42 -7.61 28.13
CA VAL A 208 24.17 -6.39 27.81
C VAL A 208 23.29 -5.47 26.95
N PRO A 209 22.96 -4.25 27.41
CA PRO A 209 22.16 -3.34 26.62
C PRO A 209 22.93 -2.92 25.38
N ARG A 210 22.37 -3.16 24.19
CA ARG A 210 22.96 -2.80 22.90
C ARG A 210 22.29 -1.54 22.36
N ARG A 211 23.05 -0.67 21.69
CA ARG A 211 22.50 0.49 20.98
C ARG A 211 21.55 0.01 19.90
N ARG A 212 20.35 0.59 19.82
CA ARG A 212 19.44 0.36 18.69
C ARG A 212 19.81 1.31 17.56
N ARG A 213 19.98 0.78 16.36
CA ARG A 213 20.18 1.58 15.14
C ARG A 213 19.08 1.29 14.13
N PHE A 214 18.77 2.28 13.31
CA PHE A 214 17.81 2.13 12.22
C PHE A 214 18.47 1.48 11.00
N SER A 215 17.78 0.52 10.39
CA SER A 215 18.25 -0.18 9.20
C SER A 215 17.11 -0.56 8.26
N THR A 216 17.40 -0.55 6.96
CA THR A 216 16.49 -1.00 5.89
C THR A 216 16.75 -2.45 5.46
N ARG A 217 17.66 -3.16 6.14
CA ARG A 217 18.07 -4.54 5.78
C ARG A 217 16.92 -5.56 5.77
N ARG A 218 15.83 -5.31 6.51
CA ARG A 218 14.64 -6.17 6.54
C ARG A 218 13.71 -5.98 5.34
N GLY A 219 14.04 -5.05 4.44
CA GLY A 219 13.18 -4.74 3.30
C GLY A 219 11.88 -4.06 3.71
N ALA A 220 10.91 -4.11 2.81
CA ALA A 220 9.53 -3.68 3.05
C ALA A 220 8.55 -4.44 2.14
N GLN A 221 7.30 -4.52 2.56
CA GLN A 221 6.20 -4.91 1.67
C GLN A 221 5.34 -3.68 1.42
N LEU A 222 5.18 -3.29 0.15
CA LEU A 222 4.39 -2.14 -0.29
C LEU A 222 3.07 -2.64 -0.88
N LEU A 223 1.94 -2.26 -0.29
CA LEU A 223 0.61 -2.60 -0.77
C LEU A 223 -0.02 -1.34 -1.39
N LEU A 224 -0.29 -1.40 -2.69
CA LEU A 224 -0.87 -0.30 -3.47
C LEU A 224 -2.36 -0.57 -3.70
N ASP A 225 -3.20 0.28 -3.16
CA ASP A 225 -4.63 0.27 -3.45
C ASP A 225 -4.88 0.85 -4.84
N HIS A 226 -5.51 0.06 -5.71
CA HIS A 226 -5.93 0.48 -7.04
C HIS A 226 -7.45 0.58 -7.16
N GLY A 227 -8.15 0.69 -6.02
CA GLY A 227 -9.58 0.93 -5.98
C GLY A 227 -9.98 2.29 -6.55
N PRO A 228 -11.26 2.49 -6.90
CA PRO A 228 -11.74 3.73 -7.52
C PRO A 228 -11.44 4.99 -6.70
N GLY A 229 -11.42 4.90 -5.37
CA GLY A 229 -11.08 6.03 -4.49
C GLY A 229 -9.61 6.46 -4.57
N MET A 230 -8.74 5.59 -5.06
CA MET A 230 -7.31 5.84 -5.20
C MET A 230 -6.90 6.19 -6.64
N ALA A 231 -7.84 6.16 -7.59
CA ALA A 231 -7.58 6.51 -8.99
C ALA A 231 -6.94 7.90 -9.18
N PRO A 232 -7.35 8.97 -8.45
CA PRO A 232 -6.70 10.29 -8.57
C PRO A 232 -5.24 10.32 -8.12
N PHE A 233 -4.78 9.34 -7.37
CA PHE A 233 -3.44 9.29 -6.77
C PHE A 233 -2.56 8.20 -7.40
N ARG A 234 -2.88 7.78 -8.64
CA ARG A 234 -2.16 6.73 -9.35
C ARG A 234 -0.68 7.06 -9.54
N ASP A 235 -0.39 8.29 -9.95
CA ASP A 235 0.99 8.75 -10.20
C ASP A 235 1.80 8.81 -8.91
N ASP A 236 1.17 9.21 -7.79
CA ASP A 236 1.79 9.15 -6.46
C ASP A 236 2.15 7.72 -6.06
N GLY A 237 1.31 6.74 -6.41
CA GLY A 237 1.59 5.33 -6.17
C GLY A 237 2.81 4.81 -6.94
N LEU A 238 2.98 5.25 -8.19
CA LEU A 238 4.16 4.93 -9.01
C LEU A 238 5.42 5.60 -8.45
N TRP A 239 5.33 6.88 -8.09
CA TRP A 239 6.41 7.62 -7.47
C TRP A 239 6.83 6.99 -6.13
N LEU A 240 5.87 6.61 -5.28
CA LEU A 240 6.13 5.92 -4.01
C LEU A 240 6.83 4.58 -4.20
N ARG A 241 6.42 3.78 -5.20
CA ARG A 241 7.08 2.52 -5.53
C ARG A 241 8.57 2.72 -5.80
N GLU A 242 8.93 3.68 -6.66
CA GLU A 242 10.33 3.99 -6.96
C GLU A 242 11.06 4.53 -5.74
N LEU A 243 10.43 5.41 -4.96
CA LEU A 243 11.03 5.97 -3.75
C LEU A 243 11.34 4.88 -2.72
N VAL A 244 10.40 3.97 -2.44
CA VAL A 244 10.60 2.83 -1.52
C VAL A 244 11.74 1.93 -2.04
N GLY A 245 11.74 1.60 -3.33
CA GLY A 245 12.79 0.82 -3.97
C GLY A 245 14.18 1.44 -3.83
N SER A 246 14.30 2.77 -3.99
CA SER A 246 15.57 3.49 -3.87
C SER A 246 16.14 3.54 -2.44
N ILE A 247 15.30 3.34 -1.42
CA ILE A 247 15.68 3.43 0.00
C ILE A 247 15.90 2.03 0.62
N ALA A 248 15.01 1.08 0.33
CA ALA A 248 15.10 -0.28 0.85
C ALA A 248 16.00 -1.20 0.01
N GLY A 249 16.22 -0.84 -1.26
CA GLY A 249 16.78 -1.70 -2.30
C GLY A 249 15.67 -2.44 -3.04
N ARG A 250 15.68 -2.40 -4.38
CA ARG A 250 14.61 -2.96 -5.24
C ARG A 250 14.36 -4.45 -4.97
N ASP A 251 15.41 -5.23 -4.72
CA ASP A 251 15.32 -6.68 -4.46
C ASP A 251 14.77 -7.02 -3.06
N ARG A 252 14.60 -6.01 -2.20
CA ARG A 252 14.09 -6.17 -0.83
C ARG A 252 12.70 -5.55 -0.65
N VAL A 253 12.07 -5.14 -1.75
CA VAL A 253 10.72 -4.59 -1.73
C VAL A 253 9.79 -5.52 -2.49
N GLU A 254 8.82 -6.06 -1.76
CA GLU A 254 7.72 -6.79 -2.37
C GLU A 254 6.56 -5.81 -2.61
N VAL A 255 6.18 -5.61 -3.87
CA VAL A 255 5.08 -4.73 -4.24
C VAL A 255 3.86 -5.57 -4.59
N LEU A 256 2.75 -5.36 -3.87
CA LEU A 256 1.48 -6.01 -4.13
C LEU A 256 0.42 -4.94 -4.41
N ARG A 257 -0.57 -5.26 -5.25
CA ARG A 257 -1.72 -4.40 -5.54
C ARG A 257 -2.98 -5.03 -5.01
N PHE A 258 -3.94 -4.24 -4.56
CA PHE A 258 -5.24 -4.75 -4.10
C PHE A 258 -6.35 -3.75 -4.36
N ARG A 259 -7.60 -4.22 -4.31
CA ARG A 259 -8.79 -3.37 -4.43
C ARG A 259 -9.65 -3.53 -3.17
N GLY A 260 -9.99 -2.42 -2.53
CA GLY A 260 -10.79 -2.44 -1.30
C GLY A 260 -9.92 -2.75 -0.09
N ALA A 261 -9.67 -4.01 0.24
CA ALA A 261 -8.78 -4.40 1.35
C ALA A 261 -7.93 -5.62 0.95
N PRO A 262 -6.65 -5.72 1.41
CA PRO A 262 -5.78 -6.83 1.02
C PRO A 262 -6.30 -8.21 1.46
N GLY A 263 -7.14 -8.26 2.49
CA GLY A 263 -7.79 -9.50 2.95
C GLY A 263 -8.72 -10.13 1.92
N ARG A 264 -9.16 -9.38 0.90
CA ARG A 264 -9.95 -9.90 -0.23
C ARG A 264 -9.09 -10.53 -1.33
N GLY A 265 -7.77 -10.38 -1.25
CA GLY A 265 -6.82 -10.83 -2.25
C GLY A 265 -5.88 -9.71 -2.70
N VAL A 266 -4.75 -10.11 -3.24
CA VAL A 266 -3.69 -9.26 -3.75
C VAL A 266 -3.21 -9.75 -5.10
N VAL A 267 -2.71 -8.82 -5.90
CA VAL A 267 -2.12 -9.05 -7.20
C VAL A 267 -0.63 -8.78 -7.10
N ARG A 268 0.19 -9.72 -7.56
CA ARG A 268 1.66 -9.61 -7.58
C ARG A 268 2.11 -9.05 -8.93
N GLN A 269 2.56 -9.93 -9.81
CA GLN A 269 3.09 -9.61 -11.13
C GLN A 269 1.98 -9.69 -12.18
N ASP A 270 1.27 -10.81 -12.24
CA ASP A 270 0.18 -11.05 -13.17
C ASP A 270 -1.13 -10.40 -12.68
N PRO A 271 -1.68 -9.40 -13.40
CA PRO A 271 -2.95 -8.76 -13.06
C PRO A 271 -4.16 -9.69 -13.02
N LEU A 272 -4.10 -10.84 -13.70
CA LEU A 272 -5.21 -11.80 -13.78
C LEU A 272 -5.24 -12.77 -12.60
N THR A 273 -4.12 -12.91 -11.88
CA THR A 273 -4.00 -13.83 -10.77
C THR A 273 -4.20 -13.08 -9.44
N ILE A 274 -5.26 -13.44 -8.72
CA ILE A 274 -5.55 -12.93 -7.38
C ILE A 274 -5.09 -13.97 -6.36
N ASP A 275 -4.05 -13.61 -5.60
CA ASP A 275 -3.51 -14.44 -4.53
C ASP A 275 -4.08 -14.04 -3.16
N PRO A 276 -4.21 -14.98 -2.21
CA PRO A 276 -4.46 -14.62 -0.83
C PRO A 276 -3.29 -13.81 -0.26
N TYR A 277 -3.61 -12.74 0.49
CA TYR A 277 -2.58 -11.95 1.14
C TYR A 277 -1.84 -12.75 2.21
N ARG A 278 -0.50 -12.65 2.20
CA ARG A 278 0.38 -13.21 3.23
C ARG A 278 1.26 -12.09 3.81
N PRO A 279 1.24 -11.88 5.14
CA PRO A 279 2.16 -10.97 5.80
C PRO A 279 3.63 -11.37 5.54
N PRO A 280 4.55 -10.40 5.46
CA PRO A 280 5.97 -10.68 5.31
C PRO A 280 6.56 -11.23 6.62
N PRO A 281 7.84 -11.64 6.65
CA PRO A 281 8.49 -12.09 7.87
C PRO A 281 8.40 -11.06 9.02
N PRO A 282 8.34 -11.51 10.29
CA PRO A 282 8.20 -10.63 11.44
C PRO A 282 9.26 -9.52 11.48
N GLY A 283 8.80 -8.31 11.78
CA GLY A 283 9.64 -7.13 11.84
C GLY A 283 9.93 -6.47 10.48
N THR A 284 9.45 -7.02 9.36
CA THR A 284 9.39 -6.31 8.07
C THR A 284 8.20 -5.33 8.08
N PRO A 285 8.39 -4.05 7.72
CA PRO A 285 7.30 -3.09 7.63
C PRO A 285 6.35 -3.42 6.48
N VAL A 286 5.05 -3.30 6.73
CA VAL A 286 4.01 -3.27 5.71
C VAL A 286 3.58 -1.82 5.50
N ILE A 287 3.82 -1.31 4.31
CA ILE A 287 3.50 0.06 3.89
C ILE A 287 2.26 -0.02 3.01
N LEU A 288 1.17 0.56 3.48
CA LEU A 288 -0.08 0.72 2.73
C LEU A 288 -0.06 2.06 2.03
N PHE A 289 -0.41 2.09 0.74
CA PHE A 289 -0.83 3.29 0.05
C PHE A 289 -2.31 3.17 -0.29
N SER A 290 -3.16 3.78 0.54
CA SER A 290 -4.62 3.63 0.49
C SER A 290 -5.30 4.74 1.29
N ASP A 291 -6.57 4.99 0.98
CA ASP A 291 -7.48 5.82 1.77
C ASP A 291 -8.23 5.04 2.86
N LEU A 292 -7.95 3.74 3.02
CA LEU A 292 -8.63 2.82 3.93
C LEU A 292 -10.17 2.87 3.81
N GLY A 293 -10.69 3.06 2.60
CA GLY A 293 -12.13 3.14 2.31
C GLY A 293 -12.79 4.43 2.76
N ARG A 294 -12.00 5.50 2.99
CA ARG A 294 -12.47 6.83 3.36
C ARG A 294 -13.21 7.51 2.21
N MET A 295 -12.68 7.41 0.99
CA MET A 295 -13.35 7.89 -0.21
C MET A 295 -14.37 6.83 -0.64
N ARG A 296 -15.64 7.24 -0.70
CA ARG A 296 -16.74 6.39 -1.16
C ARG A 296 -17.42 7.07 -2.33
N PRO A 297 -16.88 6.94 -3.55
CA PRO A 297 -17.55 7.44 -4.74
C PRO A 297 -18.97 6.86 -4.81
N PRO A 298 -20.00 7.66 -5.17
CA PRO A 298 -21.40 7.25 -5.13
C PRO A 298 -21.72 6.01 -6.00
N PHE A 299 -20.81 5.61 -6.88
CA PHE A 299 -20.95 4.45 -7.78
C PHE A 299 -19.94 3.33 -7.50
N ALA A 300 -19.17 3.40 -6.42
CA ALA A 300 -18.18 2.37 -6.09
C ALA A 300 -18.82 1.03 -5.65
N GLY A 301 -20.13 1.04 -5.36
CA GLY A 301 -20.91 -0.14 -4.96
C GLY A 301 -20.37 -0.83 -3.71
N GLN A 302 -20.61 -2.13 -3.61
CA GLN A 302 -20.11 -3.01 -2.53
C GLN A 302 -18.58 -3.27 -2.60
N GLY A 303 -17.89 -2.66 -3.57
CA GLY A 303 -16.46 -2.83 -3.79
C GLY A 303 -15.58 -2.14 -2.74
N VAL A 304 -16.14 -1.22 -1.95
CA VAL A 304 -15.40 -0.51 -0.89
C VAL A 304 -15.31 -1.37 0.36
N ALA A 305 -14.11 -1.55 0.90
CA ALA A 305 -13.92 -2.27 2.15
C ALA A 305 -14.48 -1.50 3.36
N GLY A 306 -15.17 -2.21 4.24
CA GLY A 306 -15.68 -1.64 5.48
C GLY A 306 -14.59 -1.41 6.55
N PRO A 307 -14.85 -0.59 7.57
CA PRO A 307 -13.91 -0.40 8.69
C PRO A 307 -13.54 -1.69 9.43
N GLN A 308 -14.46 -2.66 9.47
CA GLN A 308 -14.21 -3.97 10.10
C GLN A 308 -13.20 -4.81 9.32
N GLU A 309 -13.26 -4.80 7.98
CA GLU A 309 -12.30 -5.52 7.13
C GLU A 309 -10.90 -4.94 7.28
N TRP A 310 -10.77 -3.61 7.29
CA TRP A 310 -9.50 -2.95 7.55
C TRP A 310 -8.96 -3.25 8.94
N ARG A 311 -9.83 -3.26 9.96
CA ARG A 311 -9.45 -3.66 11.31
C ARG A 311 -8.93 -5.10 11.34
N ALA A 312 -9.61 -6.03 10.68
CA ALA A 312 -9.21 -7.43 10.60
C ALA A 312 -7.85 -7.57 9.91
N PHE A 313 -7.64 -6.88 8.79
CA PHE A 313 -6.36 -6.85 8.09
C PHE A 313 -5.22 -6.32 8.98
N VAL A 314 -5.39 -5.14 9.59
CA VAL A 314 -4.39 -4.54 10.48
C VAL A 314 -4.07 -5.46 11.65
N HIS A 315 -5.09 -6.15 12.18
CA HIS A 315 -4.91 -7.14 13.23
C HIS A 315 -4.04 -8.30 12.75
N THR A 316 -4.32 -8.90 11.60
CA THR A 316 -3.54 -9.99 11.01
C THR A 316 -2.06 -9.62 10.82
N VAL A 317 -1.79 -8.43 10.26
CA VAL A 317 -0.40 -7.96 10.06
C VAL A 317 0.30 -7.72 11.39
N ALA A 318 -0.38 -7.08 12.36
CA ALA A 318 0.17 -6.86 13.69
C ALA A 318 0.51 -8.17 14.42
N HIS A 319 -0.37 -9.17 14.34
CA HIS A 319 -0.14 -10.50 14.95
C HIS A 319 1.04 -11.24 14.34
N SER A 320 1.40 -10.90 13.10
CA SER A 320 2.59 -11.42 12.44
C SER A 320 3.88 -10.72 12.87
N GLY A 321 3.81 -9.81 13.84
CA GLY A 321 4.96 -9.01 14.30
C GLY A 321 5.39 -7.94 13.30
N CYS A 322 4.53 -7.60 12.34
CA CYS A 322 4.77 -6.56 11.34
C CYS A 322 4.08 -5.26 11.74
N ARG A 323 4.78 -4.14 11.54
CA ARG A 323 4.18 -2.82 11.71
C ARG A 323 3.44 -2.40 10.45
N VAL A 324 2.28 -1.76 10.63
CA VAL A 324 1.50 -1.19 9.54
C VAL A 324 1.71 0.32 9.49
N ILE A 325 2.20 0.81 8.36
CA ILE A 325 2.28 2.24 8.06
C ILE A 325 1.32 2.52 6.91
N CYS A 326 0.50 3.56 7.01
CA CYS A 326 -0.40 3.99 5.94
C CYS A 326 0.05 5.37 5.42
N LEU A 327 0.46 5.39 4.15
CA LEU A 327 0.64 6.58 3.35
C LEU A 327 -0.73 6.92 2.74
N THR A 328 -1.26 8.09 3.08
CA THR A 328 -2.66 8.45 2.79
C THR A 328 -2.73 9.86 2.20
N PRO A 329 -3.61 10.13 1.24
CA PRO A 329 -3.86 11.49 0.75
C PRO A 329 -4.62 12.37 1.76
N TYR A 330 -5.22 11.77 2.79
CA TYR A 330 -6.01 12.44 3.82
C TYR A 330 -5.26 12.62 5.13
N GLU A 331 -5.75 13.56 5.92
CA GLU A 331 -5.22 13.86 7.25
C GLU A 331 -5.40 12.70 8.21
N SER A 332 -4.42 12.54 9.10
CA SER A 332 -4.44 11.43 10.05
C SER A 332 -5.66 11.49 10.98
N ALA A 333 -6.19 12.68 11.26
CA ALA A 333 -7.32 12.89 12.16
C ALA A 333 -8.65 12.35 11.60
N ASP A 334 -8.77 12.23 10.28
CA ASP A 334 -9.99 11.79 9.59
C ASP A 334 -10.27 10.28 9.75
N TYR A 335 -9.31 9.54 10.30
CA TYR A 335 -9.41 8.11 10.49
C TYR A 335 -9.94 7.72 11.88
N PRO A 336 -10.73 6.64 11.99
CA PRO A 336 -11.21 6.12 13.27
C PRO A 336 -10.07 5.93 14.28
N ALA A 337 -10.30 6.35 15.53
CA ALA A 337 -9.29 6.31 16.59
C ALA A 337 -8.71 4.89 16.81
N LEU A 338 -9.50 3.84 16.59
CA LEU A 338 -9.07 2.45 16.68
C LEU A 338 -7.95 2.11 15.67
N LEU A 339 -8.04 2.63 14.44
CA LEU A 339 -6.99 2.46 13.43
C LEU A 339 -5.77 3.32 13.79
N ARG A 340 -5.97 4.57 14.22
CA ARG A 340 -4.88 5.50 14.59
C ARG A 340 -3.98 4.99 15.72
N LYS A 341 -4.52 4.12 16.59
CA LYS A 341 -3.75 3.44 17.64
C LYS A 341 -2.80 2.36 17.10
N LYS A 342 -3.16 1.67 16.01
CA LYS A 342 -2.45 0.50 15.48
C LYS A 342 -1.71 0.75 14.16
N VAL A 343 -2.04 1.84 13.47
CA VAL A 343 -1.49 2.21 12.17
C VAL A 343 -0.76 3.56 12.28
N ALA A 344 0.43 3.61 11.71
CA ALA A 344 1.20 4.85 11.62
C ALA A 344 0.75 5.57 10.35
N PHE A 345 -0.02 6.64 10.50
CA PHE A 345 -0.47 7.45 9.37
C PHE A 345 0.60 8.48 9.02
N VAL A 346 0.90 8.60 7.73
CA VAL A 346 1.81 9.61 7.16
C VAL A 346 1.10 10.22 5.95
N PRO A 347 0.56 11.45 6.08
CA PRO A 347 -0.13 12.11 4.99
C PRO A 347 0.78 12.37 3.77
N LEU A 348 0.19 12.36 2.58
CA LEU A 348 0.81 12.84 1.34
C LEU A 348 0.61 14.34 1.21
N ASP A 349 1.22 15.08 2.14
CA ASP A 349 1.17 16.55 2.17
C ASP A 349 2.60 17.11 2.25
N ARG A 350 2.83 18.23 1.56
CA ARG A 350 4.11 18.97 1.54
C ARG A 350 4.53 19.55 2.88
N ARG A 351 3.60 19.63 3.84
CA ARG A 351 3.80 20.06 5.22
C ARG A 351 4.29 18.92 6.12
N VAL A 352 4.20 17.67 5.66
CA VAL A 352 4.71 16.54 6.42
C VAL A 352 6.23 16.66 6.56
N SER A 353 6.69 16.61 7.81
CA SER A 353 8.10 16.67 8.15
C SER A 353 8.66 15.28 8.47
N LEU A 354 9.98 15.15 8.41
CA LEU A 354 10.68 13.97 8.90
C LEU A 354 10.34 13.64 10.37
N ARG A 355 10.20 14.68 11.20
CA ARG A 355 9.86 14.52 12.62
C ARG A 355 8.49 13.85 12.77
N HIS A 356 7.48 14.31 12.03
CA HIS A 356 6.15 13.72 12.03
C HIS A 356 6.20 12.23 11.67
N ALA A 357 6.88 11.87 10.58
CA ALA A 357 7.00 10.48 10.15
C ALA A 357 7.71 9.60 11.21
N ARG A 358 8.76 10.12 11.87
CA ARG A 358 9.45 9.43 12.97
C ARG A 358 8.54 9.22 14.18
N GLU A 359 7.78 10.23 14.58
CA GLU A 359 6.86 10.15 15.72
C GLU A 359 5.72 9.16 15.45
N ALA A 360 5.10 9.25 14.26
CA ALA A 360 4.04 8.34 13.84
C ALA A 360 4.50 6.87 13.84
N THR A 361 5.69 6.60 13.29
CA THR A 361 6.25 5.24 13.22
C THR A 361 6.80 4.73 14.55
N ALA A 362 7.28 5.61 15.44
CA ALA A 362 7.71 5.25 16.79
C ALA A 362 6.52 4.85 17.68
N ARG A 363 5.38 5.55 17.57
CA ARG A 363 4.17 5.26 18.34
C ARG A 363 3.67 3.83 18.15
N VAL A 364 3.53 3.38 16.91
CA VAL A 364 3.03 2.02 16.60
C VAL A 364 4.02 0.94 17.01
N ARG A 365 5.31 1.25 17.00
CA ARG A 365 6.34 0.32 17.47
C ARG A 365 6.25 0.05 18.96
N GLY A 366 6.08 1.10 19.77
CA GLY A 366 5.94 0.93 21.22
C GLY A 366 4.79 -0.02 21.57
N TRP A 367 3.72 0.01 20.77
CA TRP A 367 2.59 -0.92 20.92
C TRP A 367 2.94 -2.38 20.59
N LEU A 368 3.78 -2.64 19.58
CA LEU A 368 4.21 -4.01 19.23
C LEU A 368 5.22 -4.59 20.24
N GLU A 369 5.96 -3.75 20.95
CA GLU A 369 6.95 -4.18 21.95
C GLU A 369 6.34 -4.42 23.34
N CYS A 370 5.11 -3.95 23.58
CA CYS A 370 4.35 -4.13 24.83
C CYS A 370 3.07 -4.94 24.54
N PRO A 371 3.15 -6.27 24.39
CA PRO A 371 2.00 -7.13 24.08
C PRO A 371 0.93 -7.12 25.16
#